data_AF-A0A3D0U3F6-F1
#
_entry.id   AF-A0A3D0U3F6-F1
#
_cell.length_a   1.000
_cell.length_b   1.000
_cell.length_c   1.000
_cell.angle_alpha   90.00
_cell.angle_beta   90.00
_cell.angle_gamma   90.00
#
_symmetry.space_group_name_H-M   'P 1'
#
loop_
_entity.id
_entity.type
_entity.pdbx_description
1 polymer ?
#
loop_
_entity_poly.entity_id
_entity_poly.type
_entity_poly.pdbx_seq_one_letter_code
_entity_poly.pdbx_strand_id
1 'polypeptide(L)' 'MTPDTTLESSAEFQFVCPACRGSLKTHDESYECASCNRHFPVLFGIPDFRLRSDRYLSLEQ' A
#
# COMPACT_ATOMS: atom_id res chain seq x y z
N MET A 1 18.68 35.56 12.93
CA MET A 1 17.91 34.79 13.94
C MET A 1 16.46 35.17 13.71
N THR A 2 15.58 34.34 13.15
CA THR A 2 15.47 32.88 13.07
C THR A 2 14.97 32.46 11.68
N PRO A 3 15.31 31.26 11.17
CA PRO A 3 14.64 30.71 9.99
C PRO A 3 13.20 30.30 10.37
N ASP A 4 12.22 30.84 9.63
CA ASP A 4 10.84 30.35 9.62
C ASP A 4 10.84 29.01 8.87
N THR A 5 10.83 27.91 9.61
CA THR A 5 10.76 26.56 9.05
C THR A 5 9.71 25.80 9.83
N THR A 6 8.45 26.13 9.57
CA THR A 6 7.32 25.34 10.04
C THR A 6 6.69 24.65 8.83
N LEU A 7 7.44 23.74 8.21
CA LEU A 7 6.88 22.75 7.29
C LEU A 7 6.43 21.54 8.12
N GLU A 8 5.43 21.73 8.95
CA GLU A 8 4.75 20.64 9.64
C GLU A 8 3.69 20.07 8.70
N SER A 9 4.01 18.95 8.07
CA SER A 9 3.01 18.11 7.39
C SER A 9 3.55 16.70 7.24
N SER A 10 3.74 16.00 8.36
CA SER A 10 3.75 14.54 8.36
C SER A 10 2.32 14.06 8.61
N ALA A 11 1.42 14.33 7.65
CA ALA A 11 0.20 13.55 7.57
C ALA A 11 0.63 12.11 7.26
N GLU A 12 0.58 11.24 8.27
CA GLU A 12 0.87 9.83 8.08
C GLU A 12 -0.16 9.27 7.09
N PHE A 13 0.29 8.97 5.87
CA PHE A 13 -0.57 8.37 4.86
C PHE A 13 -0.87 6.92 5.25
N GLN A 14 -2.12 6.63 5.60
CA GLN A 14 -2.57 5.28 5.88
C GLN A 14 -3.01 4.57 4.59
N PHE A 15 -2.50 3.35 4.36
CA PHE A 15 -2.96 2.53 3.23
C PHE A 15 -4.37 1.98 3.45
N VAL A 16 -5.15 1.91 2.37
CA VAL A 16 -6.50 1.36 2.33
C VAL A 16 -6.61 0.30 1.23
N CYS A 17 -7.60 -0.59 1.36
CA CYS A 17 -7.82 -1.62 0.37
C CYS A 17 -8.24 -1.03 -0.98
N PRO A 18 -7.55 -1.31 -2.09
CA PRO A 18 -7.90 -0.81 -3.42
C PRO A 18 -9.24 -1.34 -3.94
N ALA A 19 -9.74 -2.47 -3.43
CA ALA A 19 -11.01 -3.07 -3.86
C ALA A 19 -12.23 -2.43 -3.19
N CYS A 20 -12.17 -2.25 -1.87
CA CYS A 20 -13.32 -1.85 -1.06
C CYS A 20 -13.10 -0.59 -0.22
N ARG A 21 -11.90 -0.01 -0.23
CA ARG A 21 -11.46 1.13 0.59
C ARG A 21 -11.47 0.89 2.11
N GLY A 22 -11.66 -0.35 2.54
CA GLY A 22 -11.55 -0.73 3.95
C GLY A 22 -10.11 -0.62 4.48
N SER A 23 -9.98 -0.51 5.80
CA SER A 23 -8.68 -0.49 6.48
C SER A 23 -7.90 -1.79 6.22
N LEU A 24 -6.58 -1.66 6.14
CA LEU A 24 -5.66 -2.78 6.00
C LEU A 24 -4.97 -3.06 7.34
N LYS A 25 -4.85 -4.34 7.69
CA LYS A 25 -3.93 -4.81 8.72
C LYS A 25 -2.55 -4.94 8.11
N THR A 26 -1.55 -4.37 8.76
CA THR A 26 -0.14 -4.46 8.34
C THR A 26 0.51 -5.68 9.00
N HIS A 27 1.26 -6.43 8.21
CA HIS A 27 2.16 -7.51 8.64
C HIS A 27 3.55 -7.24 8.08
N ASP A 28 4.56 -7.97 8.55
CA ASP A 28 5.96 -7.75 8.14
C ASP A 28 6.16 -7.84 6.61
N GLU A 29 5.48 -8.78 5.96
CA GLU A 29 5.63 -9.03 4.51
C GLU A 29 4.32 -8.93 3.73
N SER A 30 3.25 -8.38 4.32
CA SER A 30 1.97 -8.25 3.63
C SER A 30 0.97 -7.29 4.29
N TYR A 31 -0.11 -7.02 3.57
CA TYR A 31 -1.28 -6.32 4.07
C TYR A 31 -2.54 -7.15 3.84
N GLU A 32 -3.45 -7.15 4.82
CA GLU A 32 -4.71 -7.91 4.73
C GLU A 32 -5.92 -6.99 4.93
N CYS A 33 -6.93 -7.16 4.07
CA CYS A 33 -8.23 -6.51 4.25
C CYS A 33 -9.26 -7.50 4.80
N ALA A 34 -9.66 -7.34 6.07
CA ALA A 34 -10.69 -8.17 6.67
C ALA A 34 -12.09 -7.98 6.04
N SER A 35 -12.38 -6.81 5.44
CA SER A 35 -13.70 -6.52 4.87
C SER A 35 -13.99 -7.25 3.56
N CYS A 36 -12.97 -7.51 2.74
CA CYS A 36 -13.12 -8.22 1.47
C CYS A 36 -12.21 -9.45 1.33
N ASN A 37 -11.54 -9.82 2.42
CA ASN A 37 -10.69 -10.98 2.57
C ASN A 37 -9.53 -11.06 1.55
N ARG A 38 -9.02 -9.89 1.12
CA ARG A 38 -7.89 -9.77 0.18
C ARG A 38 -6.57 -9.67 0.91
N HIS A 39 -5.55 -10.27 0.31
CA HIS A 39 -4.16 -10.27 0.76
C HIS A 39 -3.28 -9.59 -0.30
N PHE A 40 -2.35 -8.74 0.15
CA PHE A 40 -1.44 -7.96 -0.69
C PHE A 40 0.00 -8.19 -0.21
N PRO A 41 0.86 -8.88 -0.99
CA PRO A 41 2.23 -9.15 -0.58
C PRO A 41 3.11 -7.89 -0.64
N VAL A 42 4.17 -7.87 0.16
CA VAL A 42 5.27 -6.92 0.01
C VAL A 42 6.36 -7.61 -0.82
N LEU A 43 6.57 -7.13 -2.05
CA LEU A 43 7.56 -7.68 -2.98
C LEU A 43 8.80 -6.79 -2.95
N PHE A 44 9.94 -7.33 -2.52
CA PHE A 44 11.21 -6.58 -2.42
C PHE A 44 11.09 -5.27 -1.61
N GLY A 45 10.31 -5.29 -0.52
CA GLY A 45 10.04 -4.11 0.31
C GLY A 45 8.96 -3.17 -0.23
N ILE A 46 8.32 -3.50 -1.35
CA ILE A 46 7.28 -2.67 -1.98
C ILE A 46 5.91 -3.35 -1.83
N PRO A 47 4.94 -2.72 -1.14
CA PRO A 47 3.57 -3.25 -1.07
C PRO A 47 2.89 -3.33 -2.44
N ASP A 48 2.44 -4.52 -2.85
CA ASP A 48 1.75 -4.74 -4.11
C ASP A 48 0.22 -4.69 -3.95
N PHE A 49 -0.37 -3.52 -4.15
CA PHE A 49 -1.82 -3.29 -4.07
C PHE A 49 -2.57 -3.51 -5.40
N ARG A 50 -2.02 -4.30 -6.34
CA ARG A 50 -2.72 -4.57 -7.60
C ARG A 50 -3.92 -5.52 -7.39
N LEU A 51 -5.04 -5.22 -8.03
CA LEU A 51 -6.27 -6.05 -7.96
C LEU A 51 -6.27 -7.21 -8.97
N ARG A 52 -5.43 -7.10 -10.00
CA ARG A 52 -5.27 -8.03 -11.12
C ARG A 52 -3.78 -8.06 -11.45
N SER A 53 -3.26 -9.21 -11.88
CA SER A 53 -1.93 -9.24 -12.49
C SER A 53 -1.89 -8.29 -13.69
N ASP A 54 -0.71 -7.77 -13.99
CA ASP A 54 -0.55 -6.83 -15.08
C ASP A 54 -0.99 -7.46 -16.40
N ARG A 55 -1.92 -6.80 -17.09
CA ARG A 55 -2.50 -7.28 -18.35
C ARG A 55 -1.47 -7.27 -19.49
N TYR A 56 -0.41 -6.48 -19.35
CA TYR A 56 0.57 -6.23 -20.41
C TYR A 56 1.94 -6.85 -20.13
N LEU A 57 2.15 -7.42 -18.92
CA LEU A 57 3.33 -8.22 -18.60
C LEU A 57 2.97 -9.71 -18.64
N SER A 58 2.87 -10.25 -19.85
CA SER A 58 3.01 -11.69 -20.03
C SER A 58 4.51 -11.99 -19.93
N LEU A 59 4.95 -12.67 -18.87
CA LEU A 59 6.30 -13.24 -18.84
C LEU A 59 6.31 -14.45 -19.77
N GLU A 60 6.65 -14.22 -21.05
CA GLU A 60 7.02 -15.30 -21.96
C GLU A 60 8.41 -15.81 -21.54
N GLN A 61 8.51 -17.11 -21.25
CA GLN A 61 9.76 -17.80 -20.91
C GLN A 61 10.55 -18.18 -22.15
#